data_AF-A0A4Q3TDA7-F1
#
_entry.id   AF-A0A4Q3TDA7-F1
#
_cell.length_a   1.000
_cell.length_b   1.000
_cell.length_c   1.000
_cell.angle_alpha   90.00
_cell.angle_beta   90.00
_cell.angle_gamma   90.00
#
_symmetry.space_group_name_H-M   'P 1'
#
loop_
_entity.id
_entity.type
_entity.pdbx_description
1 polymer ?
#
loop_
_entity_poly.entity_id
_entity_poly.type
_entity_poly.pdbx_seq_one_letter_code
_entity_poly.pdbx_strand_id
1 'polypeptide(L)'
;AFFGAPDTGLTRETVELQMTEYMAREAAAHGTPWSSIARHMLGLRHGLPGARRWRQVWSDHKLKDVHPRDVMALAHRQVETA
;
A
#
# COMPACT_ATOMS: atom_id res chain seq x y z
N ALA A 1 20.33 7.73 -11.65
CA ALA A 1 20.86 7.86 -10.27
C ALA A 1 20.30 9.12 -9.63
N PHE A 2 19.54 9.00 -8.54
CA PHE A 2 19.02 10.15 -7.78
C PHE A 2 20.20 10.85 -7.08
N PHE A 3 20.52 12.09 -7.45
CA PHE A 3 21.70 12.84 -6.97
C PHE A 3 23.02 12.04 -6.99
N GLY A 4 23.25 11.22 -8.03
CA GLY A 4 24.46 10.40 -8.13
C GLY A 4 24.50 9.17 -7.20
N ALA A 5 23.44 8.93 -6.41
CA ALA A 5 23.33 7.72 -5.60
C ALA A 5 23.19 6.47 -6.49
N PRO A 6 23.76 5.33 -6.05
CA PRO A 6 23.57 4.05 -6.73
C PRO A 6 22.08 3.69 -6.79
N ASP A 7 21.71 2.94 -7.83
CA ASP A 7 20.35 2.44 -7.95
C ASP A 7 20.04 1.49 -6.77
N THR A 8 18.92 1.71 -6.11
CA THR A 8 18.47 0.87 -5.00
C THR A 8 17.81 -0.41 -5.48
N GLY A 9 17.45 -0.51 -6.76
CA GLY A 9 16.69 -1.63 -7.32
C GLY A 9 15.25 -1.71 -6.80
N LEU A 10 14.79 -0.70 -6.05
CA LEU A 10 13.45 -0.68 -5.47
C LEU A 10 12.42 -0.29 -6.52
N THR A 11 11.39 -1.13 -6.65
CA THR A 11 10.18 -0.85 -7.42
C THR A 11 9.03 -0.52 -6.47
N ARG A 12 7.95 0.09 -6.98
CA ARG A 12 6.75 0.35 -6.17
C ARG A 12 6.15 -0.97 -5.70
N GLU A 13 6.08 -1.94 -6.58
CA GLU A 13 5.55 -3.28 -6.35
C GLU A 13 6.32 -4.00 -5.24
N THR A 14 7.66 -3.88 -5.21
CA THR A 14 8.47 -4.44 -4.11
C THR A 14 8.22 -3.73 -2.78
N VAL A 15 8.09 -2.39 -2.79
CA VAL A 15 7.78 -1.61 -1.58
C VAL A 15 6.38 -1.96 -1.07
N GLU A 16 5.41 -2.12 -1.96
CA GLU A 16 4.04 -2.53 -1.64
C GLU A 16 4.01 -3.87 -0.91
N LEU A 17 4.68 -4.89 -1.45
CA LEU A 17 4.78 -6.21 -0.81
C LEU A 17 5.42 -6.10 0.57
N GLN A 18 6.58 -5.47 0.66
CA GLN A 18 7.31 -5.28 1.93
C GLN A 18 6.46 -4.57 2.99
N MET A 19 5.68 -3.56 2.58
CA MET A 19 4.81 -2.84 3.50
C MET A 19 3.63 -3.71 3.98
N THR A 20 3.04 -4.56 3.14
CA THR A 20 1.99 -5.49 3.59
C THR A 20 2.51 -6.51 4.61
N GLU A 21 3.73 -7.00 4.40
CA GLU A 21 4.39 -7.93 5.33
C GLU A 21 4.76 -7.25 6.64
N TYR A 22 5.27 -6.02 6.55
CA TYR A 22 5.52 -5.18 7.71
C TYR A 22 4.26 -4.96 8.55
N MET A 23 3.15 -4.56 7.93
CA MET A 23 1.88 -4.36 8.63
C MET A 23 1.37 -5.64 9.31
N ALA A 24 1.48 -6.79 8.64
CA ALA A 24 1.08 -8.08 9.22
C ALA A 24 1.93 -8.42 10.45
N ARG A 25 3.25 -8.18 10.38
CA ARG A 25 4.17 -8.37 11.51
C ARG A 25 3.86 -7.43 12.67
N GLU A 26 3.62 -6.15 12.40
CA GLU A 26 3.28 -5.17 13.43
C GLU A 26 1.95 -5.48 14.13
N ALA A 27 0.95 -5.94 13.37
CA ALA A 27 -0.32 -6.38 13.93
C ALA A 27 -0.12 -7.60 14.87
N ALA A 28 0.67 -8.59 14.44
CA ALA A 28 0.93 -9.79 15.25
C ALA A 28 1.76 -9.51 16.51
N ALA A 29 2.77 -8.62 16.42
CA ALA A 29 3.67 -8.32 17.53
C ALA A 29 3.09 -7.31 18.53
N HIS A 30 2.31 -6.33 18.04
CA HIS A 30 1.95 -5.15 18.81
C HIS A 30 0.46 -4.78 18.75
N GLY A 31 -0.35 -5.47 17.94
CA GLY A 31 -1.74 -5.07 17.71
C GLY A 31 -1.88 -3.75 16.96
N THR A 32 -0.81 -3.29 16.29
CA THR A 32 -0.80 -2.01 15.57
C THR A 32 -1.80 -2.06 14.41
N PRO A 33 -2.78 -1.16 14.34
CA PRO A 33 -3.73 -1.12 13.23
C PRO A 33 -3.01 -0.71 11.95
N TRP A 34 -3.18 -1.48 10.87
CA TRP A 34 -2.46 -1.25 9.61
C TRP A 34 -2.74 0.15 9.04
N SER A 35 -3.91 0.73 9.31
CA SER A 35 -4.30 2.05 8.79
C SER A 35 -3.39 3.17 9.29
N SER A 36 -2.84 3.03 10.50
CA SER A 36 -1.84 3.96 11.06
C SER A 36 -0.52 3.94 10.28
N ILE A 37 -0.18 2.83 9.65
CA ILE A 37 1.01 2.65 8.81
C ILE A 37 0.68 3.04 7.36
N ALA A 38 -0.45 2.57 6.83
CA ALA A 38 -0.83 2.74 5.42
C ALA A 38 -1.04 4.19 4.98
N ARG A 39 -1.40 5.09 5.90
CA ARG A 39 -1.47 6.53 5.61
C ARG A 39 -0.17 7.09 5.02
N HIS A 40 0.98 6.48 5.31
CA HIS A 40 2.30 6.90 4.81
C HIS A 40 2.60 6.42 3.39
N MET A 41 1.89 5.40 2.89
CA MET A 41 2.07 4.86 1.53
C MET A 41 1.02 5.36 0.52
N LEU A 42 0.08 6.21 0.92
CA LEU A 42 -0.97 6.73 0.01
C LEU A 42 -0.41 7.50 -1.20
N GLY A 43 0.79 8.08 -1.06
CA GLY A 43 1.49 8.79 -2.13
C GLY A 43 2.26 7.90 -3.11
N LEU A 44 2.44 6.61 -2.81
CA LEU A 44 3.36 5.73 -3.54
C LEU A 44 3.05 5.61 -5.04
N ARG A 45 1.76 5.61 -5.40
CA ARG A 45 1.28 5.54 -6.79
C ARG A 45 0.81 6.90 -7.33
N HIS A 46 1.24 8.03 -6.77
CA HIS A 46 0.84 9.36 -7.24
C HIS A 46 1.11 9.54 -8.75
N GLY A 47 0.13 10.08 -9.49
CA GLY A 47 0.23 10.32 -10.93
C GLY A 47 0.05 9.09 -11.83
N LEU A 48 -0.15 7.89 -11.27
CA LEU A 48 -0.33 6.67 -12.05
C LEU A 48 -1.81 6.34 -12.31
N PRO A 49 -2.12 5.58 -13.39
CA PRO A 49 -3.44 4.96 -13.55
C PRO A 49 -3.81 4.16 -12.30
N GLY A 50 -5.06 4.31 -11.84
CA GLY A 50 -5.54 3.65 -10.61
C GLY A 50 -5.17 4.35 -9.30
N ALA A 51 -4.38 5.45 -9.31
CA ALA A 51 -3.99 6.16 -8.08
C ALA A 51 -5.17 6.66 -7.23
N ARG A 52 -6.31 6.99 -7.87
CA ARG A 52 -7.54 7.34 -7.16
C ARG A 52 -8.09 6.15 -6.38
N ARG A 53 -8.23 4.99 -7.04
CA ARG A 53 -8.71 3.75 -6.41
C ARG A 53 -7.78 3.32 -5.27
N TRP A 54 -6.47 3.40 -5.50
CA TRP A 54 -5.45 3.14 -4.49
C TRP A 54 -5.74 3.90 -3.19
N ARG A 55 -5.93 5.23 -3.28
CA ARG A 55 -6.25 6.04 -2.11
C ARG A 55 -7.61 5.71 -1.52
N GLN A 56 -8.61 5.42 -2.34
CA GLN A 56 -9.95 5.05 -1.86
C GLN A 56 -9.90 3.78 -1.01
N VAL A 57 -9.27 2.72 -1.50
CA VAL A 57 -9.18 1.44 -0.80
C VAL A 57 -8.34 1.56 0.48
N TRP A 58 -7.15 2.13 0.40
CA TRP A 58 -6.27 2.25 1.58
C TRP A 58 -6.75 3.25 2.65
N SER A 59 -7.70 4.13 2.31
CA SER A 59 -8.32 5.07 3.26
C SER A 59 -9.71 4.62 3.73
N ASP A 60 -10.24 3.50 3.23
CA ASP A 60 -11.58 3.04 3.60
C ASP A 60 -11.57 2.46 5.02
N HIS A 61 -12.19 3.18 5.95
CA HIS A 61 -12.34 2.77 7.34
C HIS A 61 -13.06 1.43 7.51
N LYS A 62 -13.87 1.01 6.53
CA LYS A 62 -14.58 -0.29 6.56
C LYS A 62 -13.63 -1.47 6.38
N LEU A 63 -12.44 -1.25 5.83
CA LEU A 63 -11.45 -2.29 5.58
C LEU A 63 -10.44 -2.43 6.73
N LYS A 64 -10.53 -1.63 7.80
CA LYS A 64 -9.52 -1.57 8.88
C LYS A 64 -9.24 -2.91 9.57
N ASP A 65 -10.20 -3.84 9.53
CA ASP A 65 -10.08 -5.18 10.12
C ASP A 65 -9.71 -6.26 9.08
N VAL A 66 -9.58 -5.88 7.81
CA VAL A 66 -9.17 -6.75 6.70
C VAL A 66 -7.65 -6.85 6.67
N HIS A 67 -7.13 -8.03 6.32
CA HIS A 67 -5.69 -8.26 6.25
C HIS A 67 -5.05 -7.37 5.17
N PRO A 68 -3.87 -6.75 5.43
CA PRO A 68 -3.23 -5.81 4.49
C PRO A 68 -2.99 -6.37 3.08
N ARG A 69 -2.70 -7.67 2.94
CA ARG A 69 -2.55 -8.32 1.62
C ARG A 69 -3.86 -8.33 0.83
N ASP A 70 -5.00 -8.52 1.50
CA ASP A 70 -6.30 -8.50 0.83
C ASP A 70 -6.67 -7.08 0.44
N VAL A 71 -6.42 -6.09 1.33
CA VAL A 71 -6.57 -4.67 1.01
C VAL A 71 -5.71 -4.27 -0.20
N MET A 72 -4.48 -4.77 -0.29
CA MET A 72 -3.61 -4.58 -1.45
C MET A 72 -4.23 -5.16 -2.74
N ALA A 73 -4.75 -6.39 -2.68
CA ALA A 73 -5.45 -7.00 -3.82
C ALA A 73 -6.68 -6.18 -4.24
N LEU A 74 -7.46 -5.67 -3.28
CA LEU A 74 -8.59 -4.76 -3.55
C LEU A 74 -8.14 -3.48 -4.29
N ALA A 75 -7.01 -2.91 -3.87
CA ALA A 75 -6.47 -1.66 -4.42
C ALA A 75 -6.00 -1.83 -5.88
N HIS A 76 -5.46 -3.00 -6.22
CA HIS A 76 -4.98 -3.34 -7.57
C HIS A 76 -6.06 -3.84 -8.53
N ARG A 77 -7.23 -4.27 -8.04
CA ARG A 77 -8.35 -4.61 -8.94
C ARG A 77 -8.66 -3.44 -9.86
N GLN A 78 -8.65 -3.66 -11.17
CA GLN A 78 -9.09 -2.65 -12.13
C GLN A 78 -10.53 -2.27 -11.81
N VAL A 79 -10.83 -0.97 -11.86
CA VAL A 79 -12.23 -0.54 -12.00
C VAL A 79 -12.59 -0.89 -13.42
N GLU A 80 -13.44 -1.90 -13.64
CA GLU A 80 -14.10 -2.07 -14.92
C GLU A 80 -14.82 -0.75 -15.23
N THR A 81 -14.31 -0.02 -16.23
CA THR A 81 -15.02 1.11 -16.80
C THR A 81 -16.20 0.53 -17.58
N ALA A 82 -17.40 0.77 -17.04
CA ALA A 82 -18.67 0.58 -17.75
C ALA A 82 -18.75 1.46 -19.00
#